data_AF-A0A3M0WY36-F1
#
_entry.id   AF-A0A3M0WY36-F1
#
_cell.length_a   1.000
_cell.length_b   1.000
_cell.length_c   1.000
_cell.angle_alpha   90.00
_cell.angle_beta   90.00
_cell.angle_gamma   90.00
#
_symmetry.space_group_name_H-M   'P 1'
#
loop_
_entity.id
_entity.type
_entity.pdbx_description
1 polymer ?
#
loop_
_entity_poly.entity_id
_entity_poly.type
_entity_poly.pdbx_seq_one_letter_code
_entity_poly.pdbx_strand_id
1 'polypeptide(L)' 'TKDGGKNIIEIKDGKVRMAYANCPYKLCVKQGWIRKGAIICLPHKVFVIVGGKHREEPYDAITR' A
#
# COMPACT_ATOMS: atom_id res chain seq x y z
N THR A 1 -4.22 14.77 7.77
CA THR A 1 -2.91 15.45 7.65
C THR A 1 -3.16 16.74 6.92
N LYS A 2 -2.92 17.89 7.56
CA LYS A 2 -3.24 19.22 6.98
C LYS A 2 -2.48 19.54 5.69
N ASP A 3 -1.44 18.74 5.36
CA ASP A 3 -0.54 18.95 4.23
C ASP A 3 -0.64 17.86 3.12
N GLY A 4 -1.75 17.11 3.08
CA GLY A 4 -1.89 15.98 2.15
C GLY A 4 -1.16 14.71 2.62
N GLY A 5 -1.53 13.56 2.03
CA GLY A 5 -0.91 12.27 2.33
C GLY A 5 0.36 12.05 1.52
N LYS A 6 1.50 11.83 2.18
CA LYS A 6 2.77 11.46 1.55
C LYS A 6 3.19 10.08 2.02
N ASN A 7 3.56 9.22 1.08
CA ASN A 7 4.09 7.88 1.29
C ASN A 7 5.33 7.70 0.40
N ILE A 8 6.37 7.06 0.92
CA ILE A 8 7.54 6.62 0.14
C ILE A 8 7.65 5.11 0.31
N ILE A 9 7.65 4.41 -0.82
CA ILE A 9 7.80 2.96 -0.88
C ILE A 9 9.23 2.67 -1.33
N GLU A 10 9.85 1.68 -0.70
CA GLU A 10 11.18 1.20 -1.09
C GLU A 10 11.09 -0.26 -1.48
N ILE A 11 11.66 -0.59 -2.65
CA ILE A 11 11.79 -1.95 -3.17
C ILE A 11 13.27 -2.26 -3.21
N LYS A 12 13.70 -3.33 -2.52
CA LYS A 12 15.10 -3.74 -2.47
C LYS A 12 15.20 -5.24 -2.23
N ASP A 13 16.11 -5.92 -2.94
CA ASP A 13 16.41 -7.35 -2.77
C ASP A 13 15.17 -8.28 -2.83
N GLY A 14 14.23 -7.93 -3.71
CA GLY A 14 12.96 -8.65 -3.86
C GLY A 14 12.01 -8.53 -2.66
N LYS A 15 12.14 -7.46 -1.88
CA LYS A 15 11.26 -7.09 -0.76
C LYS A 15 10.70 -5.70 -0.98
N VAL A 16 9.55 -5.40 -0.39
CA VAL A 16 8.97 -4.04 -0.33
C VAL A 16 8.77 -3.60 1.11
N ARG A 17 8.91 -2.30 1.39
CA ARG A 17 8.47 -1.67 2.63
C ARG A 17 7.91 -0.27 2.37
N MET A 18 7.16 0.26 3.33
CA MET A 18 6.89 1.70 3.37
C MET A 18 8.01 2.41 4.14
N ALA A 19 8.96 3.02 3.43
CA ALA A 19 10.10 3.71 4.03
C ALA A 19 9.68 4.98 4.79
N TYR A 20 8.62 5.65 4.33
CA TYR A 20 8.08 6.84 4.98
C TYR A 20 6.57 6.95 4.74
N ALA A 21 5.85 7.48 5.72
CA ALA A 21 4.49 7.99 5.54
C ALA A 21 4.24 9.12 6.55
N ASN A 22 3.58 10.23 6.19
CA ASN A 22 3.20 11.27 7.16
C ASN A 22 1.88 10.96 7.92
N CYS A 23 1.39 9.72 7.88
CA CYS A 23 0.17 9.32 8.59
C CYS A 23 0.41 9.25 10.12
N PRO A 24 -0.63 9.48 10.95
CA PRO A 24 -0.46 9.57 12.41
C PRO A 24 0.01 8.26 13.05
N TYR A 25 -0.47 7.11 12.54
CA TYR A 25 -0.23 5.83 13.19
C TYR A 25 1.09 5.15 12.79
N LYS A 26 1.65 5.52 11.63
CA LYS A 26 2.89 4.95 11.05
C LYS A 26 2.91 3.41 11.00
N LEU A 27 1.76 2.73 11.08
CA LEU A 27 1.68 1.25 11.13
C LEU A 27 2.28 0.62 9.87
N CYS A 28 1.99 1.20 8.71
CA CYS A 28 2.57 0.79 7.43
C CYS A 28 4.11 0.89 7.39
N VAL A 29 4.71 1.86 8.09
CA VAL A 29 6.16 1.99 8.20
C VAL A 29 6.72 0.95 9.17
N LYS A 30 6.06 0.78 10.33
CA LYS A 30 6.43 -0.20 11.37
C LYS A 30 6.36 -1.65 10.87
N GLN A 31 5.50 -1.94 9.88
CA GLN A 31 5.39 -3.26 9.26
C GLN A 31 6.71 -3.73 8.63
N GLY A 32 7.54 -2.82 8.15
CA GLY A 32 8.86 -3.15 7.62
C GLY A 32 8.82 -3.89 6.28
N TRP A 33 9.84 -4.72 6.03
CA TRP A 33 10.05 -5.41 4.76
C TRP A 33 9.19 -6.67 4.64
N ILE A 34 8.48 -6.80 3.52
CA ILE A 34 7.73 -8.01 3.15
C ILE A 34 8.16 -8.54 1.78
N ARG A 35 8.10 -9.86 1.59
CA ARG A 35 8.28 -10.52 0.27
C ARG A 35 6.94 -10.85 -0.41
N LYS A 36 5.89 -11.06 0.36
CA LYS A 36 4.51 -11.35 -0.07
C LYS A 36 3.54 -10.78 0.96
N GLY A 37 2.32 -10.45 0.54
CA GLY A 37 1.28 -9.88 1.40
C GLY A 37 0.94 -8.44 1.02
N ALA A 38 0.42 -7.66 1.97
CA ALA A 38 -0.01 -6.29 1.73
C ALA A 38 0.53 -5.30 2.77
N ILE A 39 0.87 -4.08 2.34
CA ILE A 39 1.14 -2.92 3.20
C ILE A 39 0.02 -1.92 2.99
N ILE A 40 -0.66 -1.51 4.08
CA ILE A 40 -1.86 -0.68 4.01
C ILE A 40 -1.64 0.61 4.81
N CYS A 41 -1.83 1.75 4.14
CA CYS A 41 -1.87 3.07 4.79
C CYS A 41 -3.30 3.60 4.76
N LEU A 42 -4.12 3.19 5.73
CA LEU A 42 -5.54 3.56 5.79
C LEU A 42 -5.80 5.08 5.72
N PRO A 43 -5.09 5.94 6.48
CA PRO A 43 -5.38 7.38 6.45
C PRO A 43 -5.15 8.04 5.09
N HIS A 44 -4.25 7.47 4.27
CA HIS A 44 -3.95 7.98 2.94
C HIS A 44 -4.58 7.13 1.82
N LYS A 45 -5.33 6.08 2.17
CA LYS A 45 -5.97 5.15 1.22
C LYS A 45 -4.99 4.49 0.24
N VAL A 46 -3.76 4.21 0.69
CA VAL A 46 -2.73 3.54 -0.13
C VAL A 46 -2.66 2.05 0.21
N PHE A 47 -2.62 1.22 -0.82
CA PHE A 47 -2.48 -0.24 -0.73
C PHE A 47 -1.31 -0.70 -1.59
N VAL A 48 -0.38 -1.46 -1.01
CA VAL A 48 0.73 -2.10 -1.74
C VAL A 48 0.55 -3.60 -1.60
N ILE A 49 0.30 -4.32 -2.69
CA ILE A 49 0.08 -5.76 -2.69
C ILE A 49 1.25 -6.44 -3.41
N VAL A 50 1.87 -7.42 -2.77
CA VAL A 50 3.00 -8.17 -3.32
C VAL A 50 2.66 -9.65 -3.41
N GLY A 51 2.78 -10.21 -4.61
CA GLY A 51 2.53 -11.63 -4.87
C GLY A 51 1.09 -12.00 -5.23
N GLY A 52 0.25 -11.02 -5.56
CA GLY A 52 -1.07 -11.25 -6.15
C GLY A 52 -1.01 -11.25 -7.68
N LYS A 53 -1.77 -12.15 -8.33
CA LYS A 53 -2.15 -11.96 -9.74
C LYS A 53 -3.28 -10.94 -9.75
N HIS A 54 -3.04 -9.75 -10.29
CA HIS A 54 -4.14 -8.81 -10.56
C HIS A 54 -4.94 -9.40 -11.71
N ARG A 55 -6.05 -10.10 -11.41
CA ARG A 55 -7.08 -10.34 -12.43
C ARG A 55 -7.87 -9.05 -12.53
N GLU A 56 -7.61 -8.28 -13.57
CA GLU A 56 -8.60 -7.34 -14.06
C GLU A 56 -9.74 -8.20 -14.62
N GLU A 57 -10.74 -8.49 -13.79
CA GLU A 57 -12.03 -8.93 -14.31
C GLU A 57 -12.66 -7.66 -14.91
N PRO A 58 -12.90 -7.59 -16.24
CA PRO A 58 -13.61 -6.46 -16.82
C PRO A 58 -15.04 -6.47 -16.29
N TYR A 59 -15.34 -5.58 -15.35
CA TYR A 59 -16.71 -5.35 -14.92
C TYR A 59 -17.34 -4.35 -15.88
N ASP A 60 -18.09 -4.84 -16.86
CA ASP A 60 -18.72 -4.01 -17.90
C ASP A 60 -20.03 -3.32 -17.45
N ALA A 61 -20.66 -3.76 -16.34
CA ALA A 61 -21.80 -3.05 -15.74
C ALA A 61 -22.09 -3.49 -14.30
N ILE A 62 -22.50 -2.52 -13.46
CA ILE A 62 -23.11 -2.75 -12.14
C ILE A 62 -24.45 -1.99 -12.15
N THR A 63 -25.58 -2.71 -12.00
CA THR A 63 -26.91 -2.09 -11.84
C THR A 63 -27.43 -2.38 -10.43
N ARG A 64 -28.08 -1.39 -9.83
CA ARG A 64 -28.71 -1.44 -8.50
C ARG A 64 -30.16 -1.88 -8.60
#